data_AF-A6DHV7-F1
#
_entry.id   AF-A6DHV7-F1
#
_cell.length_a   1.000
_cell.length_b   1.000
_cell.length_c   1.000
_cell.angle_alpha   90.00
_cell.angle_beta   90.00
_cell.angle_gamma   90.00
#
_symmetry.space_group_name_H-M   'P 1'
#
loop_
_entity.id
_entity.type
_entity.pdbx_description
1 polymer ?
#
loop_
_entity_poly.entity_id
_entity_poly.type
_entity_poly.pdbx_seq_one_letter_code
_entity_poly.pdbx_strand_id
1 'polypeptide(L)'
;MQNKIKVSLLILSSIIAGNAQAEGTISPYQSIDRPFGLDIVGQVYTAASDTDSIDFQTNYLPEIQEIVQNNLASGVALSTDAVTSLALDPTKLNLNYDSDIRVYFVSEGAGYHNSLGYNPDGNGINTGNPQLIFPDASSLNWHNSEAYPLNVGDYVELGNFSAGTDLDFFLIGNGANGGSHIYSTDTDTNPDGLQHVVSFALEDSSYLFLGFEDLYNGGDKDYDDLLFAVDIGTANVQELIENSALVPEPEEVLIMCIFLIFLGKYLIQNHRDILFKNMQYS
;
A
#
# COMPACT_ATOMS: atom_id res chain seq x y z
N MET A 1 -30.98 67.64 -30.76
CA MET A 1 -29.51 67.48 -30.76
C MET A 1 -29.15 66.65 -29.54
N GLN A 2 -28.92 65.34 -29.71
CA GLN A 2 -28.63 64.41 -28.61
C GLN A 2 -27.13 64.27 -28.41
N ASN A 3 -26.64 64.62 -27.21
CA ASN A 3 -25.27 64.36 -26.78
C ASN A 3 -25.17 62.90 -26.31
N LYS A 4 -24.45 62.07 -27.05
CA LYS A 4 -24.12 60.69 -26.65
C LYS A 4 -22.88 60.71 -25.75
N ILE A 5 -23.05 60.33 -24.49
CA ILE A 5 -21.96 59.93 -23.60
C ILE A 5 -21.52 58.53 -24.04
N LYS A 6 -20.28 58.35 -24.48
CA LYS A 6 -19.66 57.03 -24.66
C LYS A 6 -19.04 56.62 -23.33
N VAL A 7 -19.60 55.58 -22.72
CA VAL A 7 -18.98 54.85 -21.61
C VAL A 7 -17.99 53.85 -22.23
N SER A 8 -16.71 53.97 -21.91
CA SER A 8 -15.71 52.96 -22.27
C SER A 8 -15.79 51.81 -21.27
N LEU A 9 -16.11 50.62 -21.75
CA LEU A 9 -16.07 49.38 -20.99
C LEU A 9 -14.61 48.90 -20.93
N LEU A 10 -13.96 49.01 -19.76
CA LEU A 10 -12.69 48.34 -19.50
C LEU A 10 -13.00 46.86 -19.23
N ILE A 11 -12.56 45.97 -20.11
CA ILE A 11 -12.58 44.53 -19.84
C ILE A 11 -11.28 44.24 -19.06
N LEU A 12 -11.38 44.05 -17.74
CA LEU A 12 -10.32 43.39 -16.98
C LEU A 12 -10.42 41.89 -17.27
N SER A 13 -9.49 41.37 -18.06
CA SER A 13 -9.24 39.95 -18.13
C SER A 13 -8.48 39.53 -16.87
N SER A 14 -9.17 38.90 -15.93
CA SER A 14 -8.58 38.18 -14.82
C SER A 14 -7.81 36.97 -15.36
N ILE A 15 -6.49 37.02 -15.28
CA ILE A 15 -5.64 35.83 -15.47
C ILE A 15 -5.83 34.99 -14.21
N ILE A 16 -6.55 33.88 -14.34
CA ILE A 16 -6.50 32.81 -13.35
C ILE A 16 -5.16 32.12 -13.56
N ALA A 17 -4.18 32.43 -12.72
CA ALA A 17 -2.99 31.61 -12.60
C ALA A 17 -3.43 30.30 -11.93
N GLY A 18 -3.63 29.25 -12.73
CA GLY A 18 -3.62 27.90 -12.19
C GLY A 18 -2.24 27.66 -11.60
N ASN A 19 -2.18 27.24 -10.34
CA ASN A 19 -0.96 26.69 -9.77
C ASN A 19 -0.65 25.42 -10.56
N ALA A 20 0.26 25.49 -11.54
CA ALA A 20 0.89 24.30 -12.05
C ALA A 20 1.78 23.78 -10.91
N GLN A 21 1.42 22.63 -10.31
CA GLN A 21 2.40 21.87 -9.54
C GLN A 21 3.61 21.64 -10.46
N ALA A 22 4.81 21.85 -9.95
CA ALA A 22 6.01 21.54 -10.72
C ALA A 22 6.00 20.05 -11.02
N GLU A 23 6.08 19.67 -12.30
CA GLU A 23 6.27 18.28 -12.70
C GLU A 23 7.57 17.75 -12.05
N GLY A 24 7.52 16.53 -11.53
CA GLY A 24 8.67 15.89 -10.89
C GLY A 24 9.92 15.85 -11.78
N THR A 25 11.08 15.67 -11.17
CA THR A 25 12.35 15.53 -11.91
C THR A 25 12.60 14.06 -12.21
N ILE A 26 12.69 13.69 -13.49
CA ILE A 26 12.97 12.31 -13.90
C ILE A 26 14.37 11.89 -13.41
N SER A 27 14.47 10.68 -12.85
CA SER A 27 15.74 10.08 -12.46
C SER A 27 16.64 9.86 -13.68
N PRO A 28 17.94 10.17 -13.61
CA PRO A 28 18.88 9.86 -14.68
C PRO A 28 19.12 8.35 -14.85
N TYR A 29 18.72 7.53 -13.86
CA TYR A 29 18.90 6.08 -13.88
C TYR A 29 17.56 5.37 -13.65
N GLN A 30 17.29 4.39 -14.52
CA GLN A 30 16.20 3.42 -14.39
C GLN A 30 16.63 2.17 -15.16
N SER A 31 16.54 1.00 -14.55
CA SER A 31 16.85 -0.24 -15.27
C SER A 31 15.90 -0.44 -16.45
N ILE A 32 16.44 -1.00 -17.54
CA ILE A 32 15.68 -1.38 -18.73
C ILE A 32 15.37 -2.89 -18.75
N ASP A 33 15.63 -3.60 -17.66
CA ASP A 33 15.35 -5.02 -17.58
C ASP A 33 13.85 -5.28 -17.64
N ARG A 34 13.50 -6.43 -18.21
CA ARG A 34 12.12 -6.87 -18.44
C ARG A 34 12.02 -8.33 -18.04
N PRO A 35 12.21 -8.69 -16.74
CA PRO A 35 11.97 -10.05 -16.29
C PRO A 35 10.57 -10.49 -16.75
N PHE A 36 10.50 -11.71 -17.31
CA PHE A 36 9.30 -12.28 -17.93
C PHE A 36 8.70 -11.46 -19.10
N GLY A 37 9.40 -10.46 -19.61
CA GLY A 37 8.92 -9.57 -20.66
C GLY A 37 7.88 -8.55 -20.21
N LEU A 38 7.75 -8.30 -18.90
CA LEU A 38 6.77 -7.37 -18.34
C LEU A 38 7.09 -5.92 -18.71
N ASP A 39 6.06 -5.15 -19.08
CA ASP A 39 6.20 -3.72 -19.40
C ASP A 39 6.50 -2.90 -18.14
N ILE A 40 7.27 -1.80 -18.27
CA ILE A 40 7.39 -0.81 -17.20
C ILE A 40 6.21 0.15 -17.27
N VAL A 41 5.57 0.39 -16.13
CA VAL A 41 4.44 1.32 -16.01
C VAL A 41 4.80 2.77 -16.33
N GLY A 42 5.96 3.25 -15.88
CA GLY A 42 6.32 4.66 -15.98
C GLY A 42 7.79 4.95 -15.68
N GLN A 43 8.12 6.24 -15.73
CA GLN A 43 9.45 6.73 -15.39
C GLN A 43 9.62 6.79 -13.88
N VAL A 44 10.85 6.58 -13.41
CA VAL A 44 11.24 6.90 -12.04
C VAL A 44 11.54 8.39 -11.94
N TYR A 45 10.99 9.05 -10.93
CA TYR A 45 11.27 10.42 -10.56
C TYR A 45 12.12 10.46 -9.30
N THR A 46 12.99 11.47 -9.19
CA THR A 46 13.89 11.62 -8.05
C THR A 46 13.14 12.05 -6.80
N ALA A 47 13.59 11.60 -5.64
CA ALA A 47 13.09 12.05 -4.34
C ALA A 47 13.01 13.59 -4.23
N ALA A 48 12.01 14.07 -3.48
CA ALA A 48 11.80 15.50 -3.18
C ALA A 48 11.83 16.43 -4.42
N SER A 49 11.34 15.95 -5.56
CA SER A 49 11.36 16.69 -6.83
C SER A 49 10.05 17.38 -7.19
N ASP A 50 8.98 17.07 -6.46
CA ASP A 50 7.69 17.76 -6.52
C ASP A 50 7.13 17.98 -5.11
N THR A 51 5.93 18.56 -5.01
CA THR A 51 5.36 18.92 -3.69
C THR A 51 5.10 17.70 -2.82
N ASP A 52 4.53 16.64 -3.39
CA ASP A 52 4.09 15.48 -2.62
C ASP A 52 5.28 14.60 -2.22
N SER A 53 6.29 14.49 -3.08
CA SER A 53 7.56 13.82 -2.74
C SER A 53 8.39 14.61 -1.73
N ILE A 54 8.33 15.95 -1.71
CA ILE A 54 8.93 16.77 -0.64
C ILE A 54 8.22 16.49 0.69
N ASP A 55 6.90 16.42 0.68
CA ASP A 55 6.09 16.14 1.87
C ASP A 55 6.37 14.73 2.41
N PHE A 56 6.37 13.72 1.55
CA PHE A 56 6.78 12.36 1.87
C PHE A 56 8.17 12.32 2.53
N GLN A 57 9.17 12.93 1.87
CA GLN A 57 10.55 12.94 2.33
C GLN A 57 10.72 13.63 3.69
N THR A 58 9.92 14.66 3.97
CA THR A 58 10.07 15.51 5.16
C THR A 58 9.28 14.98 6.34
N ASN A 59 8.04 14.53 6.10
CA ASN A 59 7.06 14.30 7.16
C ASN A 59 6.76 12.82 7.41
N TYR A 60 6.90 11.96 6.41
CA TYR A 60 6.48 10.55 6.51
C TYR A 60 7.68 9.60 6.53
N LEU A 61 8.64 9.78 5.61
CA LEU A 61 9.82 8.91 5.51
C LEU A 61 10.58 8.73 6.83
N PRO A 62 10.85 9.79 7.63
CA PRO A 62 11.56 9.61 8.91
C PRO A 62 10.81 8.72 9.91
N GLU A 63 9.49 8.85 9.98
CA GLU A 63 8.65 8.04 10.87
C GLU A 63 8.63 6.58 10.44
N ILE A 64 8.51 6.32 9.14
CA ILE A 64 8.56 4.96 8.57
C ILE A 64 9.92 4.32 8.84
N GLN A 65 11.01 5.06 8.63
CA GLN A 65 12.36 4.56 8.90
C GLN A 65 12.55 4.24 10.38
N GLU A 66 11.95 5.01 11.29
CA GLU A 66 11.95 4.69 12.72
C GLU A 66 11.16 3.40 13.01
N ILE A 67 9.98 3.22 12.41
CA ILE A 67 9.18 2.00 12.56
C ILE A 67 9.94 0.78 12.04
N VAL A 68 10.49 0.86 10.83
CA VAL A 68 11.29 -0.21 10.21
C VAL A 68 12.48 -0.55 11.12
N GLN A 69 13.28 0.44 11.52
CA GLN A 69 14.47 0.22 12.34
C GLN A 69 14.15 -0.46 13.68
N ASN A 70 12.97 -0.21 14.24
CA ASN A 70 12.57 -0.74 15.54
C ASN A 70 11.87 -2.10 15.46
N ASN A 71 11.35 -2.51 14.29
CA ASN A 71 10.44 -3.65 14.18
C ASN A 71 10.71 -4.63 13.03
N LEU A 72 11.41 -4.18 11.99
CA LEU A 72 11.71 -4.94 10.77
C LEU A 72 13.21 -5.04 10.50
N ALA A 73 14.06 -4.31 11.24
CA ALA A 73 15.50 -4.43 11.06
C ALA A 73 15.98 -5.86 11.40
N SER A 74 16.92 -6.36 10.59
CA SER A 74 17.38 -7.74 10.63
C SER A 74 17.55 -8.34 12.04
N GLY A 75 16.83 -9.43 12.28
CA GLY A 75 16.83 -10.15 13.56
C GLY A 75 15.85 -9.61 14.62
N VAL A 76 15.05 -8.58 14.30
CA VAL A 76 13.90 -8.17 15.11
C VAL A 76 12.65 -8.83 14.54
N ALA A 77 12.10 -9.82 15.25
CA ALA A 77 10.78 -10.33 14.91
C ALA A 77 9.73 -9.22 15.13
N LEU A 78 8.78 -9.10 14.21
CA LEU A 78 7.53 -8.33 14.37
C LEU A 78 6.88 -8.66 15.72
N SER A 79 7.12 -7.83 16.73
CA SER A 79 6.78 -8.17 18.12
C SER A 79 6.32 -6.99 18.98
N THR A 80 6.13 -5.80 18.40
CA THR A 80 5.47 -4.72 19.13
C THR A 80 3.97 -4.74 18.86
N ASP A 81 3.19 -4.64 19.93
CA ASP A 81 1.72 -4.51 19.85
C ASP A 81 1.30 -3.33 18.95
N ALA A 82 2.15 -2.31 18.81
CA ALA A 82 1.96 -1.17 17.93
C ALA A 82 1.98 -1.56 16.43
N VAL A 83 2.93 -2.38 15.98
CA VAL A 83 2.94 -2.85 14.58
C VAL A 83 1.82 -3.84 14.34
N THR A 84 1.49 -4.69 15.32
CA THR A 84 0.32 -5.59 15.21
C THR A 84 -0.98 -4.82 15.09
N SER A 85 -1.15 -3.69 15.79
CA SER A 85 -2.37 -2.86 15.68
C SER A 85 -2.48 -2.07 14.37
N LEU A 86 -1.35 -1.85 13.69
CA LEU A 86 -1.28 -1.13 12.41
C LEU A 86 -1.18 -2.07 11.21
N ALA A 87 -1.00 -3.38 11.47
CA ALA A 87 -0.85 -4.39 10.45
C ALA A 87 -2.16 -4.57 9.68
N LEU A 88 -2.03 -4.59 8.36
CA LEU A 88 -3.11 -4.88 7.43
C LEU A 88 -2.91 -6.28 6.86
N ASP A 89 -4.02 -6.90 6.46
CA ASP A 89 -3.97 -8.14 5.69
C ASP A 89 -3.58 -7.80 4.24
N PRO A 90 -2.37 -8.19 3.77
CA PRO A 90 -1.92 -7.83 2.43
C PRO A 90 -2.80 -8.44 1.33
N THR A 91 -3.60 -9.47 1.63
CA THR A 91 -4.54 -10.08 0.67
C THR A 91 -5.84 -9.28 0.50
N LYS A 92 -6.04 -8.20 1.27
CA LYS A 92 -7.28 -7.41 1.33
C LYS A 92 -7.07 -5.92 1.08
N LEU A 93 -6.01 -5.56 0.36
CA LEU A 93 -5.71 -4.18 0.00
C LEU A 93 -6.65 -3.74 -1.14
N ASN A 94 -7.79 -3.14 -0.80
CA ASN A 94 -8.80 -2.66 -1.76
C ASN A 94 -9.02 -1.15 -1.62
N LEU A 95 -9.22 -0.47 -2.74
CA LEU A 95 -9.57 0.96 -2.76
C LEU A 95 -11.07 1.17 -2.59
N ASN A 96 -11.49 1.91 -1.57
CA ASN A 96 -12.90 2.29 -1.39
C ASN A 96 -13.28 3.56 -2.18
N TYR A 97 -12.30 4.36 -2.55
CA TYR A 97 -12.44 5.62 -3.27
C TYR A 97 -11.44 5.69 -4.43
N ASP A 98 -11.84 6.37 -5.52
CA ASP A 98 -10.92 6.70 -6.61
C ASP A 98 -9.69 7.41 -6.06
N SER A 99 -8.50 7.06 -6.56
CA SER A 99 -7.25 7.61 -6.03
C SER A 99 -6.15 7.65 -7.09
N ASP A 100 -5.32 8.68 -7.04
CA ASP A 100 -4.09 8.77 -7.83
C ASP A 100 -2.99 8.03 -7.05
N ILE A 101 -2.53 6.91 -7.61
CA ILE A 101 -1.61 6.01 -6.93
C ILE A 101 -0.18 6.34 -7.30
N ARG A 102 0.66 6.47 -6.28
CA ARG A 102 2.09 6.72 -6.39
C ARG A 102 2.88 5.80 -5.47
N VAL A 103 4.00 5.27 -5.97
CA VAL A 103 4.86 4.34 -5.22
C VAL A 103 6.23 4.96 -4.97
N TYR A 104 6.68 4.95 -3.73
CA TYR A 104 7.98 5.47 -3.27
C TYR A 104 8.89 4.34 -2.81
N PHE A 105 10.12 4.32 -3.29
CA PHE A 105 11.16 3.44 -2.79
C PHE A 105 11.62 3.88 -1.39
N VAL A 106 11.61 2.97 -0.40
CA VAL A 106 12.00 3.28 0.98
C VAL A 106 13.38 2.71 1.28
N SER A 107 13.60 1.42 1.03
CA SER A 107 14.90 0.78 1.23
C SER A 107 14.93 -0.63 0.63
N GLU A 108 16.14 -1.17 0.53
CA GLU A 108 16.40 -2.59 0.26
C GLU A 108 17.46 -3.09 1.26
N GLY A 109 17.24 -4.29 1.80
CA GLY A 109 18.10 -4.97 2.78
C GLY A 109 18.82 -6.20 2.23
N ALA A 110 18.47 -6.61 1.01
CA ALA A 110 18.90 -7.88 0.42
C ALA A 110 20.22 -7.79 -0.37
N GLY A 111 20.75 -8.96 -0.74
CA GLY A 111 21.82 -9.06 -1.74
C GLY A 111 21.32 -9.17 -3.18
N TYR A 112 20.00 -9.23 -3.39
CA TYR A 112 19.38 -9.46 -4.70
C TYR A 112 19.04 -8.16 -5.40
N HIS A 113 19.10 -8.20 -6.74
CA HIS A 113 18.54 -7.13 -7.57
C HIS A 113 17.09 -7.43 -7.89
N ASN A 114 16.25 -7.22 -6.88
CA ASN A 114 14.82 -7.52 -6.94
C ASN A 114 14.11 -6.58 -7.93
N SER A 115 13.05 -7.08 -8.56
CA SER A 115 12.14 -6.23 -9.35
C SER A 115 10.80 -6.10 -8.64
N LEU A 116 10.30 -4.86 -8.51
CA LEU A 116 8.98 -4.58 -7.97
C LEU A 116 7.98 -4.34 -9.10
N GLY A 117 6.80 -4.92 -8.99
CA GLY A 117 5.69 -4.69 -9.89
C GLY A 117 4.35 -4.69 -9.18
N TYR A 118 3.29 -4.45 -9.96
CA TYR A 118 1.91 -4.52 -9.52
C TYR A 118 1.03 -5.09 -10.63
N ASN A 119 -0.14 -5.59 -10.26
CA ASN A 119 -1.14 -6.09 -11.17
C ASN A 119 -2.49 -5.37 -10.92
N PRO A 120 -2.93 -4.46 -11.81
CA PRO A 120 -4.15 -3.68 -11.61
C PRO A 120 -5.44 -4.47 -11.82
N ASP A 121 -5.38 -5.63 -12.48
CA ASP A 121 -6.56 -6.38 -12.96
C ASP A 121 -6.36 -7.90 -12.87
N GLY A 122 -5.56 -8.34 -11.92
CA GLY A 122 -5.27 -9.74 -11.64
C GLY A 122 -4.37 -9.93 -10.43
N ASN A 123 -3.87 -11.15 -10.25
CA ASN A 123 -2.97 -11.51 -9.15
C ASN A 123 -1.66 -12.09 -9.70
N GLY A 124 -0.54 -11.69 -9.11
CA GLY A 124 0.81 -12.05 -9.53
C GLY A 124 1.08 -11.65 -10.98
N ILE A 125 1.83 -12.47 -11.72
CA ILE A 125 2.21 -12.16 -13.12
C ILE A 125 1.47 -13.00 -14.19
N ASN A 126 0.60 -13.91 -13.77
CA ASN A 126 0.01 -14.93 -14.67
C ASN A 126 -1.38 -14.55 -15.20
N THR A 127 -2.01 -13.53 -14.63
CA THR A 127 -3.35 -13.05 -14.98
C THR A 127 -3.33 -11.53 -15.11
N GLY A 128 -4.39 -10.93 -15.67
CA GLY A 128 -4.46 -9.47 -15.84
C GLY A 128 -3.35 -8.92 -16.75
N ASN A 129 -2.92 -7.70 -16.43
CA ASN A 129 -1.88 -6.92 -17.11
C ASN A 129 -0.82 -6.45 -16.09
N PRO A 130 0.02 -7.37 -15.58
CA PRO A 130 1.06 -7.05 -14.62
C PRO A 130 2.14 -6.14 -15.23
N GLN A 131 2.61 -5.16 -14.46
CA GLN A 131 3.61 -4.19 -14.89
C GLN A 131 4.70 -3.99 -13.83
N LEU A 132 5.90 -3.60 -14.28
CA LEU A 132 7.03 -3.28 -13.42
C LEU A 132 6.96 -1.81 -12.97
N ILE A 133 7.10 -1.60 -11.67
CA ILE A 133 7.28 -0.29 -11.03
C ILE A 133 8.78 0.02 -11.06
N PHE A 134 9.57 -0.82 -10.40
CA PHE A 134 11.02 -0.76 -10.37
C PHE A 134 11.59 -2.03 -10.99
N PRO A 135 12.12 -1.99 -12.23
CA PRO A 135 12.72 -3.16 -12.86
C PRO A 135 13.96 -3.68 -12.12
N ASP A 136 14.70 -2.77 -11.49
CA ASP A 136 15.75 -3.07 -10.53
C ASP A 136 15.52 -2.14 -9.34
N ALA A 137 15.19 -2.73 -8.19
CA ALA A 137 14.91 -2.05 -6.94
C ALA A 137 16.14 -1.96 -6.02
N SER A 138 17.35 -2.06 -6.58
CA SER A 138 18.58 -1.93 -5.81
C SER A 138 19.02 -0.48 -5.61
N SER A 139 19.68 -0.26 -4.47
CA SER A 139 20.20 1.05 -4.10
C SER A 139 21.62 0.94 -3.57
N LEU A 140 22.42 1.97 -3.79
CA LEU A 140 23.73 2.07 -3.18
C LEU A 140 23.85 3.44 -2.54
N ASN A 141 23.51 3.49 -1.26
CA ASN A 141 23.93 4.49 -0.28
C ASN A 141 24.57 5.77 -0.88
N TRP A 142 23.74 6.82 -1.00
CA TRP A 142 24.02 8.20 -1.44
C TRP A 142 24.24 8.45 -2.93
N HIS A 143 24.34 7.41 -3.78
CA HIS A 143 24.50 7.60 -5.22
C HIS A 143 23.84 6.49 -6.03
N ASN A 144 22.82 6.86 -6.82
CA ASN A 144 22.31 5.96 -7.84
C ASN A 144 23.23 5.89 -9.07
N SER A 145 23.15 4.76 -9.78
CA SER A 145 23.90 4.44 -11.00
C SER A 145 23.10 3.44 -11.84
N GLU A 146 23.59 3.06 -13.02
CA GLU A 146 22.92 2.03 -13.83
C GLU A 146 22.75 0.69 -13.10
N ALA A 147 23.68 0.33 -12.21
CA ALA A 147 23.64 -0.93 -11.47
C ALA A 147 22.87 -0.85 -10.14
N TYR A 148 22.56 0.37 -9.67
CA TYR A 148 21.86 0.64 -8.42
C TYR A 148 20.99 1.88 -8.66
N PRO A 149 19.86 1.75 -9.39
CA PRO A 149 19.21 2.90 -10.03
C PRO A 149 18.41 3.78 -9.06
N LEU A 150 18.09 3.29 -7.87
CA LEU A 150 17.22 4.00 -6.93
C LEU A 150 18.01 4.70 -5.81
N ASN A 151 17.55 5.89 -5.46
CA ASN A 151 17.78 6.50 -4.15
C ASN A 151 16.50 6.40 -3.31
N VAL A 152 16.66 6.40 -1.99
CA VAL A 152 15.54 6.49 -1.05
C VAL A 152 14.67 7.72 -1.38
N GLY A 153 13.36 7.50 -1.48
CA GLY A 153 12.35 8.51 -1.82
C GLY A 153 12.10 8.68 -3.31
N ASP A 154 12.87 8.04 -4.20
CA ASP A 154 12.54 8.00 -5.63
C ASP A 154 11.18 7.33 -5.83
N TYR A 155 10.41 7.78 -6.82
CA TYR A 155 9.00 7.38 -6.96
C TYR A 155 8.57 7.14 -8.40
N VAL A 156 7.46 6.41 -8.55
CA VAL A 156 6.78 6.16 -9.83
C VAL A 156 5.30 6.48 -9.67
N GLU A 157 4.74 7.14 -10.67
CA GLU A 157 3.31 7.40 -10.78
C GLU A 157 2.62 6.23 -11.48
N LEU A 158 1.65 5.60 -10.81
CA LEU A 158 0.83 4.55 -11.43
C LEU A 158 -0.43 5.15 -12.09
N GLY A 159 -0.84 6.33 -11.64
CA GLY A 159 -1.99 7.07 -12.16
C GLY A 159 -3.28 6.80 -11.40
N ASN A 160 -4.42 7.19 -11.99
CA ASN A 160 -5.72 7.12 -11.32
C ASN A 160 -6.31 5.71 -11.35
N PHE A 161 -6.65 5.19 -10.18
CA PHE A 161 -7.31 3.90 -9.98
C PHE A 161 -8.72 4.16 -9.45
N SER A 162 -9.69 3.38 -9.93
CA SER A 162 -11.08 3.52 -9.50
C SER A 162 -11.33 2.82 -8.16
N ALA A 163 -12.34 3.28 -7.43
CA ALA A 163 -12.90 2.55 -6.31
C ALA A 163 -13.28 1.11 -6.71
N GLY A 164 -13.06 0.18 -5.79
CA GLY A 164 -13.22 -1.26 -5.95
C GLY A 164 -11.99 -1.96 -6.54
N THR A 165 -10.92 -1.25 -6.87
CA THR A 165 -9.68 -1.88 -7.37
C THR A 165 -8.93 -2.57 -6.22
N ASP A 166 -8.61 -3.85 -6.42
CA ASP A 166 -7.68 -4.59 -5.57
C ASP A 166 -6.24 -4.20 -5.94
N LEU A 167 -5.42 -3.97 -4.93
CA LEU A 167 -4.01 -3.64 -5.08
C LEU A 167 -3.18 -4.90 -4.89
N ASP A 168 -2.80 -5.54 -6.00
CA ASP A 168 -1.83 -6.62 -5.98
C ASP A 168 -0.43 -6.10 -6.31
N PHE A 169 0.49 -6.19 -5.34
CA PHE A 169 1.91 -5.92 -5.54
C PHE A 169 2.68 -7.23 -5.57
N PHE A 170 3.72 -7.29 -6.40
CA PHE A 170 4.59 -8.46 -6.47
C PHE A 170 6.07 -8.09 -6.55
N LEU A 171 6.88 -8.98 -5.98
CA LEU A 171 8.34 -8.98 -6.05
C LEU A 171 8.80 -10.13 -6.94
N ILE A 172 9.73 -9.86 -7.84
CA ILE A 172 10.51 -10.89 -8.55
C ILE A 172 11.87 -10.96 -7.87
N GLY A 173 12.10 -12.03 -7.10
CA GLY A 173 13.35 -12.26 -6.40
C GLY A 173 14.52 -12.32 -7.38
N ASN A 174 15.50 -11.43 -7.23
CA ASN A 174 16.63 -11.22 -8.13
C ASN A 174 16.23 -11.00 -9.61
N GLY A 175 15.08 -10.37 -9.87
CA GLY A 175 14.48 -10.23 -11.19
C GLY A 175 15.37 -9.53 -12.23
N ALA A 176 16.10 -8.48 -11.86
CA ALA A 176 17.02 -7.79 -12.79
C ALA A 176 18.21 -8.68 -13.20
N ASN A 177 18.53 -9.70 -12.40
CA ASN A 177 19.58 -10.68 -12.67
C ASN A 177 19.03 -12.05 -13.10
N GLY A 178 17.79 -12.11 -13.59
CA GLY A 178 17.19 -13.32 -14.18
C GLY A 178 16.65 -14.33 -13.17
N GLY A 179 16.39 -13.91 -11.93
CA GLY A 179 15.65 -14.71 -10.96
C GLY A 179 14.22 -15.03 -11.43
N SER A 180 13.64 -16.08 -10.83
CA SER A 180 12.39 -16.67 -11.34
C SER A 180 11.29 -16.85 -10.30
N HIS A 181 11.56 -16.61 -9.02
CA HIS A 181 10.53 -16.66 -7.98
C HIS A 181 9.79 -15.34 -7.95
N ILE A 182 8.47 -15.42 -7.98
CA ILE A 182 7.58 -14.28 -7.81
C ILE A 182 6.84 -14.47 -6.49
N TYR A 183 6.80 -13.42 -5.69
CA TYR A 183 5.98 -13.36 -4.48
C TYR A 183 5.03 -12.18 -4.61
N SER A 184 3.77 -12.38 -4.24
CA SER A 184 2.69 -11.42 -4.38
C SER A 184 1.98 -11.27 -3.03
N THR A 185 1.28 -10.14 -2.89
CA THR A 185 0.32 -9.89 -1.82
C THR A 185 -0.76 -10.98 -1.73
N ASP A 186 -1.14 -11.61 -2.85
CA ASP A 186 -1.94 -12.84 -2.88
C ASP A 186 -1.08 -14.08 -2.60
N THR A 187 -1.11 -14.54 -1.35
CA THR A 187 -0.34 -15.69 -0.87
C THR A 187 -0.65 -16.98 -1.63
N ASP A 188 -1.87 -17.14 -2.18
CA ASP A 188 -2.24 -18.35 -2.91
C ASP A 188 -1.49 -18.46 -4.26
N THR A 189 -0.91 -17.35 -4.74
CA THR A 189 -0.08 -17.33 -5.95
C THR A 189 1.40 -17.55 -5.68
N ASN A 190 1.83 -17.49 -4.41
CA ASN A 190 3.23 -17.66 -4.04
C ASN A 190 3.67 -19.12 -4.24
N PRO A 191 4.85 -19.36 -4.81
CA PRO A 191 5.24 -20.69 -5.28
C PRO A 191 5.47 -21.72 -4.16
N ASP A 192 5.67 -21.27 -2.93
CA ASP A 192 5.76 -22.08 -1.72
C ASP A 192 4.52 -22.00 -0.81
N GLY A 193 3.52 -21.20 -1.19
CA GLY A 193 2.31 -20.96 -0.40
C GLY A 193 2.56 -20.24 0.93
N LEU A 194 3.67 -19.52 1.06
CA LEU A 194 3.97 -18.70 2.23
C LEU A 194 3.63 -17.23 1.96
N GLN A 195 3.29 -16.51 3.03
CA GLN A 195 3.18 -15.05 2.96
C GLN A 195 4.59 -14.45 2.95
N HIS A 196 4.85 -13.63 1.94
CA HIS A 196 6.13 -12.96 1.70
C HIS A 196 6.04 -11.45 1.84
N VAL A 197 4.87 -10.94 2.26
CA VAL A 197 4.58 -9.52 2.32
C VAL A 197 4.02 -9.19 3.69
N VAL A 198 4.48 -8.10 4.27
CA VAL A 198 3.83 -7.45 5.41
C VAL A 198 3.35 -6.09 4.96
N SER A 199 2.18 -5.68 5.44
CA SER A 199 1.61 -4.38 5.15
C SER A 199 1.14 -3.70 6.41
N PHE A 200 1.35 -2.39 6.52
CA PHE A 200 0.83 -1.57 7.59
C PHE A 200 0.54 -0.17 7.09
N ALA A 201 -0.31 0.56 7.81
CA ALA A 201 -0.60 1.96 7.51
C ALA A 201 -0.59 2.78 8.80
N LEU A 202 -0.37 4.08 8.67
CA LEU A 202 -0.44 5.01 9.79
C LEU A 202 -1.78 5.74 9.78
N GLU A 203 -2.37 5.94 10.95
CA GLU A 203 -3.53 6.82 11.10
C GLU A 203 -3.19 8.23 10.59
N ASP A 204 -4.17 8.92 10.01
CA ASP A 204 -4.02 10.26 9.43
C ASP A 204 -2.99 10.40 8.29
N SER A 205 -2.48 9.29 7.76
CA SER A 205 -1.57 9.22 6.61
C SER A 205 -2.29 8.84 5.32
N SER A 206 -1.76 9.25 4.16
CA SER A 206 -2.20 8.75 2.85
C SER A 206 -1.46 7.48 2.40
N TYR A 207 -0.49 7.03 3.19
CA TYR A 207 0.46 5.99 2.80
C TYR A 207 0.13 4.62 3.39
N LEU A 208 0.14 3.63 2.50
CA LEU A 208 0.27 2.21 2.79
C LEU A 208 1.74 1.80 2.66
N PHE A 209 2.26 1.06 3.64
CA PHE A 209 3.64 0.57 3.63
C PHE A 209 3.67 -0.93 3.42
N LEU A 210 4.59 -1.39 2.58
CA LEU A 210 4.79 -2.81 2.31
C LEU A 210 6.28 -3.17 2.43
N GLY A 211 6.53 -4.32 3.04
CA GLY A 211 7.83 -4.98 3.10
C GLY A 211 7.75 -6.38 2.53
N PHE A 212 8.74 -6.76 1.72
CA PHE A 212 8.83 -8.09 1.12
C PHE A 212 10.00 -8.91 1.68
N GLU A 213 9.84 -10.23 1.67
CA GLU A 213 10.89 -11.25 1.79
C GLU A 213 11.12 -11.89 0.40
N ASP A 214 12.36 -12.01 -0.05
CA ASP A 214 12.73 -12.38 -1.42
C ASP A 214 13.19 -13.84 -1.61
N LEU A 215 13.32 -14.60 -0.51
CA LEU A 215 13.83 -15.98 -0.54
C LEU A 215 12.77 -17.05 -0.35
N TYR A 216 12.75 -18.02 -1.27
CA TYR A 216 11.85 -19.17 -1.25
C TYR A 216 11.96 -19.95 0.07
N ASN A 217 10.83 -20.43 0.59
CA ASN A 217 10.62 -20.91 1.97
C ASN A 217 10.63 -19.80 3.04
N GLY A 218 10.44 -18.54 2.63
CA GLY A 218 10.26 -17.37 3.50
C GLY A 218 11.51 -16.96 4.28
N GLY A 219 12.69 -17.05 3.68
CA GLY A 219 14.00 -16.59 4.21
C GLY A 219 14.15 -16.48 5.73
N ASP A 220 14.48 -15.28 6.21
CA ASP A 220 14.69 -14.96 7.63
C ASP A 220 13.56 -14.15 8.27
N LYS A 221 12.57 -13.72 7.46
CA LYS A 221 11.26 -13.18 7.88
C LYS A 221 11.33 -11.84 8.59
N ASP A 222 12.34 -11.04 8.28
CA ASP A 222 12.37 -9.64 8.68
C ASP A 222 11.66 -8.72 7.66
N TYR A 223 11.41 -9.22 6.44
CA TYR A 223 10.70 -8.52 5.35
C TYR A 223 11.32 -7.16 4.99
N ASP A 224 12.62 -7.01 5.21
CA ASP A 224 13.38 -5.79 4.89
C ASP A 224 14.11 -5.86 3.53
N ASP A 225 13.98 -6.99 2.80
CA ASP A 225 14.59 -7.20 1.48
C ASP A 225 14.16 -6.15 0.45
N LEU A 226 12.89 -5.73 0.48
CA LEU A 226 12.40 -4.55 -0.22
C LEU A 226 11.27 -3.88 0.54
N LEU A 227 11.44 -2.59 0.84
CA LEU A 227 10.45 -1.74 1.49
C LEU A 227 10.03 -0.60 0.56
N PHE A 228 8.73 -0.36 0.47
CA PHE A 228 8.17 0.76 -0.29
C PHE A 228 6.91 1.31 0.37
N ALA A 229 6.57 2.54 -0.01
CA ALA A 229 5.35 3.21 0.38
C ALA A 229 4.46 3.45 -0.83
N VAL A 230 3.15 3.39 -0.65
CA VAL A 230 2.15 3.64 -1.68
C VAL A 230 1.22 4.73 -1.18
N ASP A 231 1.18 5.88 -1.84
CA ASP A 231 0.11 6.84 -1.61
C ASP A 231 -1.16 6.30 -2.25
N ILE A 232 -2.16 6.05 -1.43
CA ILE A 232 -3.50 5.61 -1.84
C ILE A 232 -4.58 6.61 -1.43
N GLY A 233 -4.19 7.75 -0.85
CA GLY A 233 -5.09 8.74 -0.28
C GLY A 233 -5.59 8.39 1.12
N THR A 234 -5.68 9.41 2.00
CA THR A 234 -6.04 9.25 3.43
C THR A 234 -7.36 8.54 3.65
N ALA A 235 -8.37 8.78 2.80
CA ALA A 235 -9.67 8.14 2.93
C ALA A 235 -9.61 6.62 2.70
N ASN A 236 -8.78 6.16 1.76
CA ASN A 236 -8.58 4.72 1.54
C ASN A 236 -7.79 4.09 2.68
N VAL A 237 -6.74 4.76 3.17
CA VAL A 237 -5.97 4.29 4.34
C VAL A 237 -6.88 4.12 5.56
N GLN A 238 -7.72 5.11 5.86
CA GLN A 238 -8.64 5.05 6.98
C GLN A 238 -9.59 3.84 6.87
N GLU A 239 -10.15 3.60 5.69
CA GLU A 239 -11.03 2.44 5.46
C GLU A 239 -10.28 1.10 5.63
N LEU A 240 -9.03 1.00 5.16
CA LEU A 240 -8.23 -0.22 5.38
C LEU A 240 -8.01 -0.48 6.87
N ILE A 241 -7.63 0.54 7.64
CA ILE A 241 -7.42 0.44 9.09
C ILE A 241 -8.73 0.05 9.79
N GLU A 242 -9.84 0.72 9.47
CA GLU A 242 -11.15 0.42 10.06
C GLU A 242 -11.61 -1.01 9.72
N ASN A 243 -11.45 -1.47 8.48
CA ASN A 243 -11.83 -2.83 8.08
C ASN A 243 -10.94 -3.89 8.72
N SER A 244 -9.65 -3.60 8.97
CA SER A 244 -8.77 -4.49 9.75
C SER A 244 -9.18 -4.57 11.21
N ALA A 245 -9.54 -3.44 11.84
CA ALA A 245 -10.03 -3.41 13.23
C ALA A 245 -11.40 -4.08 13.41
N LEU A 246 -12.20 -4.15 12.34
CA LEU A 246 -13.49 -4.84 12.31
C LEU A 246 -13.38 -6.37 12.18
N VAL A 247 -12.17 -6.92 12.08
CA VAL A 247 -11.93 -8.36 12.26
C VAL A 247 -11.69 -8.61 13.75
N PRO A 248 -12.72 -8.93 14.55
CA PRO A 248 -12.52 -9.24 15.97
C PRO A 248 -11.51 -10.36 16.12
N GLU A 249 -10.58 -10.18 17.06
CA GLU A 249 -9.60 -11.20 17.40
C GLU A 249 -10.31 -12.54 17.70
N PRO A 250 -9.67 -13.70 17.45
CA PRO A 250 -10.30 -15.01 17.64
C PRO A 250 -10.95 -15.18 19.02
N GLU A 251 -10.39 -14.54 20.05
CA GLU A 251 -10.91 -14.50 21.41
C GLU A 251 -12.15 -13.60 21.59
N GLU A 252 -12.25 -12.49 20.89
CA GLU A 252 -13.45 -11.64 20.86
C GLU A 252 -14.59 -12.32 20.12
N VAL A 253 -14.29 -13.01 19.01
CA VAL A 253 -15.25 -13.88 18.31
C VAL A 253 -15.74 -14.98 19.24
N LEU A 254 -14.83 -15.63 19.97
CA LEU A 254 -15.18 -16.67 20.93
C LEU A 254 -16.08 -16.12 22.06
N ILE A 255 -15.74 -14.95 22.62
CA ILE A 255 -16.56 -14.27 23.65
C ILE A 255 -17.93 -13.90 23.09
N MET A 256 -18.01 -13.37 21.87
CA MET A 256 -19.28 -13.03 21.21
C MET A 256 -20.12 -14.29 20.95
N CYS A 257 -19.51 -15.38 20.49
CA CYS A 257 -20.19 -16.67 20.29
C CYS A 257 -20.72 -17.24 21.61
N ILE A 258 -19.91 -17.21 22.67
CA ILE A 258 -20.31 -17.63 24.02
C ILE A 258 -21.48 -16.75 24.52
N PHE A 259 -21.38 -15.44 24.36
CA PHE A 259 -22.42 -14.49 24.74
C PHE A 259 -23.74 -14.76 24.01
N LEU A 260 -23.71 -14.99 22.69
CA LEU A 260 -24.88 -15.33 21.89
C LEU A 260 -25.52 -16.67 22.31
N ILE A 261 -24.71 -17.66 22.69
CA ILE A 261 -25.21 -18.94 23.24
C ILE A 261 -25.94 -18.72 24.57
N PHE A 262 -25.37 -17.91 25.48
CA PHE A 262 -26.03 -17.59 26.75
C PHE A 262 -27.30 -16.78 26.56
N LEU A 263 -27.28 -15.78 25.67
CA LEU A 263 -28.44 -14.97 25.32
C LEU A 263 -29.57 -15.84 24.73
N GLY A 264 -29.24 -16.74 23.79
CA GLY A 264 -30.19 -17.68 23.23
C GLY A 264 -30.83 -18.59 24.29
N LYS A 265 -30.04 -19.14 25.21
CA LYS A 265 -30.56 -19.94 26.33
C LYS A 265 -31.48 -19.13 27.25
N TYR A 266 -31.12 -17.89 27.57
CA TYR A 266 -31.92 -16.99 28.39
C TYR A 266 -33.27 -16.68 27.72
N LEU A 267 -33.27 -16.36 26.42
CA LEU A 267 -34.49 -16.09 25.66
C LEU A 267 -35.41 -17.32 25.56
N ILE A 268 -34.85 -18.52 25.32
CA ILE A 268 -35.62 -19.77 25.31
C ILE A 268 -36.25 -20.03 26.67
N GLN A 269 -35.49 -19.84 27.76
CA GLN A 269 -35.98 -20.05 29.11
C GLN A 269 -37.14 -19.08 29.44
N ASN A 270 -36.96 -17.79 29.17
CA ASN A 270 -38.01 -16.80 29.36
C ASN A 270 -39.26 -17.09 28.52
N HIS A 271 -39.09 -17.52 27.26
CA HIS A 271 -40.22 -17.89 26.41
C HIS A 271 -40.97 -19.11 26.96
N ARG A 272 -40.25 -20.12 27.48
CA ARG A 272 -40.87 -21.28 28.15
C ARG A 272 -41.61 -20.86 29.41
N ASP A 273 -41.04 -20.00 30.22
CA ASP A 273 -41.66 -19.54 31.47
C ASP A 273 -42.95 -18.73 31.21
N ILE A 274 -42.98 -17.93 30.14
CA ILE A 274 -44.19 -17.24 29.67
C ILE A 274 -45.27 -18.25 29.23
N LEU A 275 -44.91 -19.26 28.43
CA LEU A 275 -45.84 -20.30 28.00
C LEU A 275 -46.38 -21.12 29.18
N PHE A 276 -45.53 -21.50 30.13
CA PHE A 276 -45.94 -22.21 31.35
C PHE A 276 -46.91 -21.38 32.20
N LYS A 277 -46.64 -20.08 32.35
CA LYS A 277 -47.52 -19.18 33.09
C LYS A 277 -48.88 -19.07 32.41
N ASN A 278 -48.93 -18.94 31.09
CA ASN A 278 -50.19 -18.86 30.34
C ASN A 278 -51.01 -20.16 30.40
N MET A 279 -50.38 -21.33 30.52
CA MET A 279 -51.06 -22.62 30.69
C MET A 279 -51.62 -22.87 32.10
N GLN A 280 -51.13 -22.17 33.13
CA GLN A 280 -51.65 -22.31 34.50
C GLN A 280 -52.85 -21.39 34.80
N TYR A 281 -53.16 -20.45 33.93
CA TYR A 281 -54.29 -19.51 34.07
C TYR A 281 -55.43 -19.76 33.06
N SER A 282 -55.39 -20.86 32.31
CA SER A 282 -56.45 -21.35 31.41
C SER A 282 -57.16 -22.56 32.01
#